data_AF-A0A512JD18-F1
#
_entry.id   AF-A0A512JD18-F1
#
_cell.length_a   1.000
_cell.length_b   1.000
_cell.length_c   1.000
_cell.angle_alpha   90.00
_cell.angle_beta   90.00
_cell.angle_gamma   90.00
#
_symmetry.space_group_name_H-M   'P 1'
#
loop_
_entity.id
_entity.type
_entity.pdbx_description
1 polymer ?
#
loop_
_entity_poly.entity_id
_entity_poly.type
_entity_poly.pdbx_seq_one_letter_code
_entity_poly.pdbx_strand_id
1 'polypeptide(L)'
;MQQDAPDLDRTARTIAENIYAAYTPQGEGGAGQQNEQILLTRLVEAIRPEVPGGTPRDIIDAANAALKAWEQQSGEARGPRVSALNRAEGSVKMDAAEA
;
A
#
# COMPACT_ATOMS: atom_id res chain seq x y z
N MET A 1 4.06 5.71 -28.40
CA MET A 1 2.92 4.77 -28.27
C MET A 1 2.58 4.72 -26.78
N GLN A 2 1.34 5.06 -26.40
CA GLN A 2 0.91 5.25 -24.99
C GLN A 2 0.46 3.92 -24.34
N GLN A 3 1.30 2.89 -24.40
CA GLN A 3 0.98 1.58 -23.82
C GLN A 3 1.50 1.37 -22.39
N ASP A 4 2.31 2.29 -21.85
CA ASP A 4 2.83 2.17 -20.48
C ASP A 4 1.79 2.44 -19.38
N ALA A 5 0.79 3.29 -19.62
CA ALA A 5 -0.17 3.70 -18.58
C ALA A 5 -0.98 2.54 -17.95
N PRO A 6 -1.58 1.59 -18.70
CA PRO A 6 -2.34 0.49 -18.10
C PRO A 6 -1.47 -0.54 -17.36
N ASP A 7 -0.22 -0.72 -17.78
CA ASP A 7 0.71 -1.64 -17.10
C ASP A 7 1.20 -1.04 -15.78
N LEU A 8 1.49 0.27 -15.76
CA LEU A 8 1.87 1.00 -14.55
C LEU A 8 0.74 1.01 -13.51
N ASP A 9 -0.51 1.22 -13.95
CA ASP A 9 -1.68 1.21 -13.07
C ASP A 9 -1.90 -0.19 -12.47
N ARG A 10 -1.72 -1.24 -13.28
CA ARG A 10 -1.78 -2.62 -12.84
C ARG A 10 -0.69 -2.94 -11.83
N THR A 11 0.54 -2.51 -12.06
CA THR A 11 1.64 -2.69 -11.11
C THR A 11 1.37 -1.97 -9.79
N ALA A 12 0.92 -0.71 -9.83
CA ALA A 12 0.56 0.05 -8.63
C ALA A 12 -0.52 -0.68 -7.82
N ARG A 13 -1.54 -1.21 -8.51
CA ARG A 13 -2.62 -1.99 -7.91
C ARG A 13 -2.12 -3.26 -7.25
N THR A 14 -1.33 -4.08 -7.94
CA THR A 14 -0.76 -5.30 -7.36
C THR A 14 0.06 -5.01 -6.11
N ILE A 15 0.88 -3.95 -6.12
CA ILE A 15 1.68 -3.56 -4.94
C ILE A 15 0.75 -3.14 -3.80
N ALA A 16 -0.25 -2.29 -4.07
CA ALA A 16 -1.22 -1.85 -3.06
C ALA A 16 -1.98 -3.02 -2.42
N GLU A 17 -2.41 -4.00 -3.22
CA GLU A 17 -3.08 -5.20 -2.75
C GLU A 17 -2.18 -6.04 -1.84
N ASN A 18 -0.91 -6.22 -2.20
CA ASN A 18 0.06 -6.94 -1.37
C ASN A 18 0.39 -6.20 -0.08
N ILE A 19 0.45 -4.86 -0.11
CA ILE A 19 0.62 -4.02 1.08
C ILE A 19 -0.58 -4.19 2.00
N TYR A 20 -1.80 -4.05 1.47
CA TYR A 20 -3.01 -4.22 2.26
C TYR A 20 -3.11 -5.62 2.88
N ALA A 21 -2.83 -6.67 2.10
CA ALA A 21 -2.81 -8.04 2.60
C ALA A 21 -1.75 -8.30 3.69
N ALA A 22 -0.63 -7.57 3.67
CA ALA A 22 0.39 -7.64 4.71
C ALA A 22 0.10 -6.73 5.92
N TYR A 23 -0.65 -5.64 5.71
CA TYR A 23 -1.06 -4.70 6.75
C TYR A 23 -2.18 -5.26 7.63
N THR A 24 -3.16 -5.90 7.00
CA THR A 24 -4.35 -6.43 7.68
C THR A 24 -4.12 -7.90 8.04
N PRO A 25 -4.02 -8.28 9.32
CA PRO A 25 -3.89 -9.69 9.68
C PRO A 25 -5.13 -10.45 9.22
N GLN A 26 -4.93 -11.61 8.58
CA GLN A 26 -5.99 -12.54 8.18
C GLN A 26 -6.77 -13.00 9.43
N GLY A 27 -7.78 -12.24 9.85
CA GLY A 27 -8.54 -12.53 11.08
C GLY A 27 -9.34 -11.36 11.64
N GLU A 28 -8.94 -10.11 11.43
CA GLU A 28 -9.73 -8.95 11.87
C GLU A 28 -10.74 -8.56 10.77
N GLY A 29 -11.80 -9.37 10.64
CA GLY A 29 -12.94 -9.13 9.75
C GLY A 29 -13.84 -7.96 10.16
N GLY A 30 -13.26 -6.83 10.56
CA GLY A 30 -13.98 -5.67 11.12
C GLY A 30 -13.97 -4.41 10.25
N ALA A 31 -12.96 -4.22 9.41
CA ALA A 31 -12.97 -3.12 8.44
C ALA A 31 -13.88 -3.52 7.28
N GLY A 32 -15.14 -3.09 7.31
CA GLY A 32 -16.13 -3.44 6.29
C GLY A 32 -15.60 -3.21 4.87
N GLN A 33 -16.12 -3.94 3.90
CA GLN A 33 -15.70 -3.95 2.49
C GLN A 33 -15.49 -2.54 1.86
N GLN A 34 -16.13 -1.51 2.42
CA GLN A 34 -15.93 -0.11 2.02
C GLN A 34 -14.59 0.48 2.51
N ASN A 35 -14.19 0.23 3.77
CA ASN A 35 -12.92 0.70 4.31
C ASN A 35 -11.73 0.10 3.57
N GLU A 36 -11.82 -1.20 3.26
CA GLU A 36 -10.84 -1.89 2.41
C GLU A 36 -10.65 -1.17 1.07
N GLN A 37 -11.75 -0.89 0.37
CA GLN A 37 -11.69 -0.26 -0.95
C GLN A 37 -11.16 1.17 -0.86
N ILE A 38 -11.49 1.92 0.20
CA ILE A 38 -10.97 3.28 0.42
C ILE A 38 -9.45 3.23 0.64
N LEU A 39 -8.97 2.31 1.50
CA LEU A 39 -7.54 2.17 1.77
C LEU A 39 -6.78 1.71 0.53
N LEU A 40 -7.27 0.70 -0.19
CA LEU A 40 -6.68 0.24 -1.46
C LEU A 40 -6.61 1.37 -2.48
N THR A 41 -7.68 2.15 -2.65
CA THR A 41 -7.70 3.28 -3.58
C THR A 41 -6.62 4.30 -3.23
N ARG A 42 -6.53 4.68 -1.95
CA ARG A 42 -5.50 5.62 -1.46
C ARG A 42 -4.07 5.12 -1.67
N LEU A 43 -3.84 3.82 -1.44
CA LEU A 43 -2.54 3.20 -1.68
C LEU A 43 -2.18 3.24 -3.17
N VAL A 44 -3.11 2.90 -4.06
CA VAL A 44 -2.87 2.97 -5.51
C VAL A 44 -2.56 4.41 -5.93
N GLU A 45 -3.34 5.39 -5.49
CA GLU A 45 -3.12 6.80 -5.81
C GLU A 45 -1.74 7.31 -5.34
N ALA A 46 -1.28 6.86 -4.17
CA ALA A 46 0.03 7.22 -3.63
C ALA A 46 1.19 6.52 -4.37
N ILE A 47 1.02 5.26 -4.76
CA ILE A 47 2.07 4.45 -5.39
C ILE A 47 2.21 4.74 -6.89
N ARG A 48 1.11 5.02 -7.58
CA ARG A 48 1.04 5.26 -9.03
C ARG A 48 2.10 6.22 -9.57
N PRO A 49 2.37 7.40 -8.97
CA PRO A 49 3.42 8.30 -9.47
C PRO A 49 4.84 7.72 -9.34
N GLU A 50 5.06 6.80 -8.41
CA GLU A 50 6.38 6.23 -8.10
C GLU A 50 6.71 4.97 -8.92
N VAL A 51 5.73 4.36 -9.60
CA VAL A 51 5.95 3.16 -10.44
C VAL A 51 6.86 3.41 -11.67
N PRO A 52 6.66 4.45 -12.50
CA PRO A 52 7.41 4.60 -13.75
C PRO A 52 8.89 4.98 -13.57
N GLY A 53 9.32 5.37 -12.37
CA GLY A 53 10.70 5.83 -12.16
C GLY A 53 11.17 6.00 -10.71
N GLY A 54 10.29 5.85 -9.72
CA GLY A 54 10.69 5.89 -8.31
C GLY A 54 11.58 4.71 -7.94
N THR A 55 12.30 4.80 -6.84
CA THR A 55 13.00 3.65 -6.25
C THR A 55 12.03 2.81 -5.41
N PRO A 56 12.39 1.57 -5.02
CA PRO A 56 11.59 0.81 -4.07
C PRO A 56 11.32 1.59 -2.77
N ARG A 57 12.27 2.45 -2.36
CA ARG A 57 12.15 3.28 -1.16
C ARG A 57 11.09 4.38 -1.31
N ASP A 58 10.95 4.97 -2.48
CA ASP A 58 9.92 6.00 -2.71
C ASP A 58 8.51 5.40 -2.64
N ILE A 59 8.32 4.20 -3.20
CA ILE A 59 7.05 3.46 -3.08
C ILE A 59 6.77 3.12 -1.60
N ILE A 60 7.78 2.69 -0.85
CA ILE A 60 7.65 2.40 0.59
C ILE A 60 7.23 3.65 1.36
N ASP A 61 7.85 4.80 1.08
CA ASP A 61 7.52 6.07 1.74
C ASP A 61 6.09 6.51 1.42
N ALA A 62 5.71 6.49 0.13
CA ALA A 62 4.36 6.81 -0.32
C ALA A 62 3.29 5.90 0.31
N ALA A 63 3.54 4.60 0.37
CA ALA A 63 2.64 3.64 1.02
C ALA A 63 2.51 3.89 2.53
N ASN A 64 3.63 4.10 3.24
CA ASN A 64 3.61 4.39 4.66
C ASN A 64 2.94 5.73 4.99
N ALA A 65 3.07 6.73 4.11
CA ALA A 65 2.35 7.99 4.21
C ALA A 65 0.83 7.81 4.05
N ALA A 66 0.40 6.98 3.09
CA ALA A 66 -1.01 6.65 2.89
C ALA A 66 -1.60 5.88 4.10
N LEU A 67 -0.88 4.89 4.63
CA LEU A 67 -1.27 4.18 5.86
C LEU A 67 -1.39 5.14 7.04
N LYS A 68 -0.38 5.99 7.25
CA LYS A 68 -0.40 7.02 8.31
C LYS A 68 -1.60 7.95 8.19
N ALA A 69 -1.90 8.43 6.99
CA ALA A 69 -3.05 9.30 6.76
C ALA A 69 -4.38 8.56 6.98
N TRP A 70 -4.43 7.27 6.65
CA TRP A 70 -5.58 6.42 6.93
C TRP A 70 -5.81 6.27 8.43
N GLU A 71 -4.81 5.88 9.21
CA GLU A 71 -4.94 5.71 10.67
C GLU A 71 -5.32 7.02 11.36
N GLN A 72 -4.76 8.15 10.92
CA GLN A 72 -5.15 9.48 11.41
C GLN A 72 -6.61 9.82 11.12
N GLN A 73 -7.17 9.32 10.01
CA GLN A 73 -8.55 9.55 9.62
C GLN A 73 -9.52 8.55 10.25
N SER A 74 -9.15 7.27 10.34
CA SER A 74 -9.98 6.21 10.91
C SER A 74 -9.95 6.19 12.44
N GLY A 75 -8.97 6.85 13.05
CA GLY A 75 -8.75 6.78 14.49
C GLY A 75 -8.23 5.41 14.95
N GLU A 76 -7.78 4.57 14.01
CA GLU A 76 -7.20 3.28 14.31
C GLU A 76 -5.84 3.41 14.99
N ALA A 77 -5.49 2.37 15.76
CA ALA A 77 -4.17 2.25 16.34
C ALA A 77 -3.10 2.19 15.25
N ARG A 78 -1.88 2.58 15.63
CA ARG A 78 -0.75 2.53 14.72
C ARG A 78 -0.50 1.07 14.31
N GLY A 79 -0.76 0.78 13.05
CA GLY A 79 -0.56 -0.52 12.43
C GLY A 79 0.86 -0.71 11.91
N PRO A 80 1.15 -1.92 11.40
CA PRO A 80 2.46 -2.27 10.85
C PRO A 80 2.86 -1.34 9.69
N ARG A 81 4.16 -1.26 9.41
CA ARG A 81 4.72 -0.37 8.38
C ARG A 81 5.50 -1.14 7.35
N VAL A 82 5.42 -0.71 6.09
CA VAL A 82 6.21 -1.31 5.02
C VAL A 82 7.70 -1.06 5.30
N SER A 83 8.47 -2.13 5.42
CA SER A 83 9.91 -2.10 5.69
C SER A 83 10.73 -2.46 4.44
N ALA A 84 10.19 -3.36 3.61
CA ALA A 84 10.80 -3.71 2.33
C ALA A 84 9.75 -4.00 1.26
N LEU A 85 10.10 -3.68 0.01
CA LEU A 85 9.31 -3.93 -1.18
C LEU A 85 10.21 -4.54 -2.25
N ASN A 86 9.81 -5.69 -2.78
CA ASN A 86 10.38 -6.26 -4.00
C ASN A 86 9.47 -5.90 -5.18
N ARG A 87 9.86 -4.92 -6.00
CA ARG A 87 9.08 -4.49 -7.17
C ARG A 87 8.94 -5.59 -8.23
N ALA A 88 9.97 -6.42 -8.41
CA ALA A 88 9.96 -7.46 -9.44
C ALA A 88 8.96 -8.58 -9.12
N GLU A 89 8.82 -8.93 -7.84
CA GLU A 89 7.89 -9.98 -7.38
C GLU A 89 6.58 -9.41 -6.80
N GLY A 90 6.50 -8.09 -6.60
CA GLY A 90 5.41 -7.43 -5.90
C GLY A 90 5.36 -7.71 -4.40
N SER A 91 6.33 -8.44 -3.83
CA SER A 91 6.30 -8.88 -2.43
C SER A 91 6.61 -7.74 -1.47
N VAL A 92 5.92 -7.73 -0.33
CA VAL A 92 6.00 -6.68 0.69
C VAL A 92 6.37 -7.32 2.03
N LYS A 93 7.27 -6.69 2.77
CA LYS A 93 7.53 -7.02 4.17
C LYS A 93 7.10 -5.85 5.05
N MET A 94 6.41 -6.18 6.12
CA MET A 94 6.04 -5.21 7.14
C MET A 94 6.85 -5.41 8.42
N ASP A 95 7.23 -4.29 9.04
CA ASP A 95 7.70 -4.25 10.41
C ASP A 95 6.50 -4.12 11.35
N ALA A 96 6.62 -4.73 12.53
CA ALA A 96 5.56 -4.64 13.53
C ALA A 96 5.44 -3.19 13.98
N ALA A 97 4.21 -2.75 14.31
CA ALA A 97 4.06 -1.48 15.01
C ALA A 97 4.75 -1.60 16.37
N GLU A 98 5.86 -0.88 16.58
CA GLU A 98 6.43 -0.75 17.92
C GLU A 98 5.38 -0.07 18.81
N ALA A 99 5.00 -0.78 19.89
CA ALA A 99 3.97 -0.41 20.85
C ALA A 99 4.39 0.72 21.78
#